data_AF-A0A7W8SKL6-F1
#
_entry.id   AF-A0A7W8SKL6-F1
#
_cell.length_a   1.000
_cell.length_b   1.000
_cell.length_c   1.000
_cell.angle_alpha   90.00
_cell.angle_beta   90.00
_cell.angle_gamma   90.00
#
_symmetry.space_group_name_H-M   'P 1'
#
loop_
_entity.id
_entity.type
_entity.pdbx_description
1 polymer ?
#
loop_
_entity_poly.entity_id
_entity_poly.type
_entity_poly.pdbx_seq_one_letter_code
_entity_poly.pdbx_strand_id
1 'polypeptide(L)' 'MTTAYERTKAVIETRELLQVLATGTASPGAIRQAALQLLRHYPLDVDLEVSAAALPGIWAPPK' A
#
# COMPACT_ATOMS: atom_id res chain seq x y z
N MET A 1 -12.47 2.68 12.64
CA MET A 1 -13.17 2.54 11.35
C MET A 1 -12.26 3.17 10.31
N THR A 2 -11.84 2.43 9.29
CA THR A 2 -10.92 2.96 8.26
C THR A 2 -11.72 3.69 7.19
N THR A 3 -11.34 4.92 6.89
CA THR A 3 -11.93 5.78 5.87
C THR A 3 -11.31 5.52 4.50
N ALA A 4 -11.99 5.95 3.43
CA ALA A 4 -11.42 5.88 2.07
C ALA A 4 -10.09 6.65 1.97
N TYR A 5 -9.98 7.79 2.64
CA TYR A 5 -8.74 8.57 2.71
C TYR A 5 -7.59 7.79 3.36
N GLU A 6 -7.84 7.15 4.51
CA GLU A 6 -6.81 6.35 5.20
C GLU A 6 -6.35 5.16 4.37
N ARG A 7 -7.24 4.50 3.61
CA ARG A 7 -6.85 3.43 2.68
C ARG A 7 -5.95 3.94 1.57
N THR A 8 -6.33 5.03 0.90
CA THR A 8 -5.52 5.63 -0.17
C THR A 8 -4.15 6.06 0.36
N LYS A 9 -4.12 6.69 1.54
CA LYS A 9 -2.89 7.07 2.22
C LYS A 9 -1.99 5.86 2.48
N ALA A 10 -2.55 4.76 3.01
CA ALA A 10 -1.79 3.55 3.28
C ALA A 10 -1.14 2.95 2.02
N VAL A 11 -1.82 2.99 0.87
CA VAL A 11 -1.25 2.54 -0.42
C VAL A 11 -0.07 3.42 -0.85
N ILE A 12 -0.22 4.75 -0.78
CA ILE A 12 0.82 5.70 -1.15
C ILE A 12 2.05 5.52 -0.25
N GLU A 13 1.86 5.49 1.06
CA GLU A 13 2.97 5.34 2.02
C GLU A 13 3.61 3.94 1.94
N THR A 14 2.86 2.91 1.56
CA THR A 14 3.45 1.58 1.26
C THR A 14 4.40 1.64 0.08
N ARG A 15 4.06 2.39 -0.99
CA ARG A 15 4.97 2.59 -2.12
C ARG A 15 6.26 3.29 -1.68
N GLU A 16 6.16 4.31 -0.85
CA GLU A 16 7.31 5.03 -0.30
C GLU A 16 8.18 4.10 0.56
N LEU A 17 7.57 3.27 1.41
CA LEU A 17 8.27 2.27 2.20
C LEU A 17 9.03 1.26 1.32
N LEU A 18 8.43 0.80 0.22
CA LEU A 18 9.08 -0.10 -0.74
C LEU A 18 10.26 0.57 -1.46
N GLN A 19 10.17 1.87 -1.75
CA GLN A 19 11.28 2.63 -2.32
C GLN A 19 12.45 2.74 -1.33
N VAL A 20 12.16 3.02 -0.06
CA VAL A 20 13.17 3.04 1.02
C VAL A 20 13.81 1.65 1.22
N LEU A 21 13.01 0.59 1.10
CA LEU A 21 13.54 -0.78 1.11
C LEU A 21 14.50 -1.05 -0.04
N ALA A 22 14.18 -0.56 -1.24
CA ALA A 22 15.03 -0.72 -2.41
C ALA A 22 16.38 0.02 -2.28
N THR A 23 16.46 1.09 -1.48
CA THR A 23 17.75 1.79 -1.23
C THR A 23 18.62 1.11 -0.19
N GLY A 24 18.08 0.20 0.63
CA GLY A 24 18.83 -0.57 1.64
C GLY A 24 19.35 0.25 2.83
N THR A 25 18.85 1.48 3.02
CA THR A 25 19.37 2.44 3.99
C THR A 25 18.65 2.41 5.35
N ALA A 26 17.49 1.74 5.43
CA ALA A 26 16.67 1.72 6.63
C ALA A 26 16.98 0.54 7.55
N SER A 27 16.82 0.75 8.87
CA SER A 27 16.96 -0.33 9.83
C SER A 27 15.78 -1.31 9.76
N PRO A 28 16.00 -2.63 9.92
CA PRO A 28 14.93 -3.63 9.89
C PRO A 28 13.81 -3.36 10.90
N GLY A 29 14.15 -2.82 12.08
CA GLY A 29 13.17 -2.44 13.11
C GLY A 29 12.25 -1.31 12.67
N ALA A 30 12.79 -0.26 12.04
CA ALA A 30 12.01 0.84 11.51
C ALA A 30 11.08 0.39 10.38
N ILE A 31 11.57 -0.45 9.47
CA ILE A 31 10.76 -1.07 8.40
C ILE A 31 9.59 -1.85 9.00
N ARG A 32 9.85 -2.71 9.99
CA ARG A 32 8.81 -3.54 10.61
C ARG A 32 7.73 -2.69 11.28
N GLN A 33 8.13 -1.65 12.00
CA GLN A 33 7.16 -0.76 12.65
C GLN A 33 6.31 -0.01 11.62
N ALA A 34 6.93 0.53 10.56
CA ALA A 34 6.21 1.20 9.48
C ALA A 34 5.21 0.25 8.79
N ALA A 35 5.66 -0.96 8.44
CA ALA A 35 4.79 -1.96 7.82
C ALA A 35 3.57 -2.31 8.68
N LEU A 36 3.75 -2.49 10.00
CA LEU A 36 2.64 -2.79 10.92
C LEU A 36 1.62 -1.65 11.01
N GLN A 37 2.07 -0.38 10.95
CA GLN A 37 1.15 0.76 10.93
C GLN A 37 0.36 0.83 9.63
N LEU A 38 1.02 0.59 8.48
CA LEU A 38 0.38 0.63 7.17
C LEU A 38 -0.66 -0.48 7.01
N LEU A 39 -0.35 -1.71 7.46
CA LEU A 39 -1.25 -2.86 7.39
C LEU A 39 -2.59 -2.63 8.12
N ARG A 40 -2.64 -1.73 9.10
CA ARG A 40 -3.90 -1.39 9.80
C ARG A 40 -4.95 -0.77 8.87
N HIS A 41 -4.49 -0.04 7.86
CA HIS A 41 -5.34 0.71 6.95
C HIS A 41 -5.22 0.25 5.50
N TYR A 42 -4.34 -0.73 5.23
CA TYR A 42 -4.12 -1.23 3.89
C TYR A 42 -5.41 -1.84 3.31
N PRO A 43 -5.73 -1.59 2.03
CA PRO A 43 -6.92 -2.14 1.41
C PRO A 43 -6.90 -3.67 1.44
N LEU A 44 -8.09 -4.26 1.53
CA LEU A 44 -8.26 -5.70 1.32
C LEU A 44 -8.24 -6.02 -0.18
N ASP A 45 -8.06 -7.29 -0.52
CA ASP A 45 -8.05 -7.73 -1.93
C ASP A 45 -9.31 -7.29 -2.68
N VAL A 46 -10.48 -7.36 -2.03
CA VAL A 46 -11.76 -6.89 -2.61
C VAL A 46 -11.76 -5.39 -2.94
N ASP A 47 -11.10 -4.55 -2.14
CA ASP A 47 -10.99 -3.11 -2.42
C ASP A 47 -10.11 -2.87 -3.67
N LEU A 48 -9.06 -3.68 -3.83
CA LEU A 48 -8.16 -3.65 -4.98
C LEU A 48 -8.85 -4.17 -6.25
N GLU A 49 -9.60 -5.26 -6.15
CA GLU A 49 -10.38 -5.83 -7.26
C GLU A 49 -11.42 -4.85 -7.78
N VAL A 50 -12.15 -4.18 -6.88
CA VAL A 50 -13.12 -3.13 -7.25
C VAL A 50 -12.42 -1.97 -7.97
N SER A 51 -11.26 -1.56 -7.47
CA SER A 51 -10.45 -0.49 -8.10
C SER A 51 -9.93 -0.89 -9.49
N ALA A 52 -9.49 -2.15 -9.65
CA ALA A 52 -9.05 -2.71 -10.92
C ALA A 52 -10.20 -2.84 -11.93
N ALA A 53 -11.41 -3.21 -11.48
CA ALA A 53 -12.59 -3.25 -12.33
C ALA A 53 -13.03 -1.85 -12.78
N ALA A 54 -12.91 -0.83 -11.92
CA ALA A 54 -13.29 0.55 -12.23
C ALA A 54 -12.32 1.25 -13.19
N LEU A 55 -11.01 1.05 -13.03
CA LEU A 55 -9.96 1.68 -13.84
C LEU A 55 -8.89 0.65 -14.27
N PRO A 56 -9.24 -0.28 -15.17
CA PRO A 56 -8.37 -1.41 -15.51
C PRO A 56 -7.08 -1.00 -16.20
N GLY A 57 -7.06 0.08 -16.97
CA GLY A 57 -5.83 0.58 -17.60
C GLY A 57 -4.76 1.09 -16.64
N ILE A 58 -5.11 1.28 -15.36
CA ILE A 58 -4.19 1.79 -14.32
C ILE A 58 -3.92 0.71 -13.27
N TRP A 59 -4.98 0.05 -12.77
CA TRP A 59 -4.89 -0.81 -11.59
C TRP A 59 -4.98 -2.31 -11.89
N ALA A 60 -5.33 -2.72 -13.11
CA ALA A 60 -5.34 -4.14 -13.44
C ALA A 60 -3.90 -4.68 -13.54
N PRO A 61 -3.67 -5.94 -13.17
CA PRO A 61 -2.38 -6.58 -13.41
C PRO A 61 -2.04 -6.56 -14.91
N PRO A 62 -0.75 -6.38 -15.27
CA PRO A 62 -0.33 -6.42 -16.66
C PRO A 62 -0.66 -7.79 -17.28
N LYS A 63 -1.06 -7.78 -18.55
CA LYS A 63 -1.30 -8.99 -19.35
C LYS A 63 -0.01 -9.65 -19.79
#